data_AF-A0A536SNX6-F1
#
_entry.id   AF-A0A536SNX6-F1
#
_cell.length_a   1.000
_cell.length_b   1.000
_cell.length_c   1.000
_cell.angle_alpha   90.00
_cell.angle_beta   90.00
_cell.angle_gamma   90.00
#
_symmetry.space_group_name_H-M   'P 1'
#
loop_
_entity.id
_entity.type
_entity.pdbx_description
1 polymer ?
#
loop_
_entity_poly.entity_id
_entity_poly.type
_entity_poly.pdbx_seq_one_letter_code
_entity_poly.pdbx_strand_id
1 'polypeptide(L)'
;MRKLWAAVMVLATAALSGCGYNDIQRGDEQVKSAWSEVLNQYQRRNDLVPNLVNTVKGFAAQEQQVLTQVTEMRSRVGSMQATPELINDPAAFRKFQEAQGQMSQALSRLLVVAENYP
;
A
#
# COMPACT_ATOMS: atom_id res chain seq x y z
N MET A 1 -5.55 -23.49 55.65
CA MET A 1 -5.08 -22.09 55.43
C MET A 1 -3.95 -22.02 54.41
N ARG A 2 -2.74 -22.53 54.70
CA ARG A 2 -1.56 -22.42 53.78
C ARG A 2 -1.77 -23.02 52.38
N LYS A 3 -2.50 -24.15 52.27
CA LYS A 3 -2.83 -24.79 50.98
C LYS A 3 -3.85 -24.01 50.14
N LEU A 4 -4.76 -23.26 50.79
CA LEU A 4 -5.74 -22.40 50.10
C LEU A 4 -5.06 -21.18 49.47
N TRP A 5 -4.12 -20.55 50.19
CA TRP A 5 -3.32 -19.44 49.66
C TRP A 5 -2.45 -19.86 48.47
N ALA A 6 -1.87 -21.05 48.50
CA ALA A 6 -1.12 -21.59 47.37
C ALA A 6 -2.01 -21.80 46.13
N ALA A 7 -3.22 -22.35 46.30
CA ALA A 7 -4.17 -22.53 45.21
C ALA A 7 -4.65 -21.18 44.61
N VAL A 8 -4.89 -20.17 45.45
CA VAL A 8 -5.26 -18.82 45.00
C VAL A 8 -4.13 -18.17 44.20
N MET A 9 -2.87 -18.31 44.63
CA MET A 9 -1.75 -17.75 43.87
C MET A 9 -1.56 -18.42 42.51
N VAL A 10 -1.76 -19.74 42.40
CA VAL A 10 -1.68 -20.47 41.12
C VAL A 10 -2.82 -20.05 40.18
N LEU A 11 -4.04 -19.86 40.69
CA LEU A 11 -5.16 -19.36 39.90
C LEU A 11 -4.94 -17.91 39.43
N ALA A 12 -4.37 -17.06 40.29
CA ALA A 12 -4.06 -15.67 39.95
C ALA A 12 -2.99 -15.56 38.86
N THR A 13 -1.92 -16.36 38.91
CA THR A 13 -0.88 -16.36 37.87
C THR A 13 -1.37 -16.93 36.55
N ALA A 14 -2.23 -17.95 36.58
CA ALA A 14 -2.86 -18.49 35.37
C ALA A 14 -3.84 -17.49 34.70
N ALA A 15 -4.51 -16.65 35.49
CA ALA A 15 -5.39 -15.61 34.97
C ALA A 15 -4.63 -14.46 34.28
N LEU A 16 -3.36 -14.23 34.62
CA LEU A 16 -2.53 -13.15 34.06
C LEU A 16 -1.93 -13.49 32.69
N SER A 17 -1.78 -14.78 32.34
CA SER A 17 -1.14 -15.21 31.07
C SER A 17 -1.95 -14.94 29.80
N GLY A 18 -3.19 -14.43 29.89
CA GLY A 18 -4.12 -14.34 28.74
C GLY A 18 -4.42 -12.94 28.19
N CYS A 19 -4.09 -11.85 28.88
CA CYS A 19 -4.74 -10.54 28.64
C CYS A 19 -3.92 -9.52 27.83
N GLY A 20 -3.24 -9.92 26.75
CA GLY A 20 -2.69 -8.90 25.84
C GLY A 20 -1.74 -9.38 24.74
N TYR A 21 -1.01 -10.48 24.95
CA TYR A 21 -0.07 -10.98 23.93
C TYR A 21 -0.79 -11.36 22.63
N ASN A 22 -1.94 -12.03 22.75
CA ASN A 22 -2.76 -12.40 21.59
C ASN A 22 -3.38 -11.18 20.90
N ASP A 23 -3.67 -10.09 21.62
CA ASP A 23 -4.24 -8.89 21.02
C ASP A 23 -3.19 -8.10 20.23
N ILE A 24 -1.95 -8.01 20.75
CA ILE A 24 -0.83 -7.41 20.04
C ILE A 24 -0.52 -8.18 18.76
N GLN A 25 -0.43 -9.52 18.83
CA GLN A 25 -0.20 -10.34 17.64
C GLN A 25 -1.33 -10.20 16.61
N ARG A 26 -2.60 -10.19 17.06
CA ARG A 26 -3.74 -9.97 16.16
C ARG A 26 -3.68 -8.60 15.50
N GLY A 27 -3.30 -7.55 16.24
CA GLY A 27 -3.13 -6.21 15.70
C GLY A 27 -2.03 -6.15 14.62
N ASP A 28 -0.88 -6.77 14.88
CA ASP A 28 0.23 -6.83 13.92
C ASP A 28 -0.17 -7.54 12.62
N GLU A 29 -0.85 -8.68 12.71
CA GLU A 29 -1.33 -9.41 11.53
C GLU A 29 -2.43 -8.63 10.77
N GLN A 30 -3.29 -7.89 11.47
CA GLN A 30 -4.26 -7.00 10.82
C GLN A 30 -3.58 -5.87 10.04
N VAL A 31 -2.54 -5.26 10.60
CA VAL A 31 -1.78 -4.20 9.91
C VAL A 31 -1.07 -4.76 8.67
N LYS A 32 -0.41 -5.92 8.78
CA LYS A 32 0.23 -6.60 7.64
C LYS A 32 -0.77 -6.95 6.54
N SER A 33 -1.93 -7.47 6.91
CA SER A 33 -3.00 -7.82 5.97
C SER A 33 -3.55 -6.58 5.24
N ALA A 34 -3.89 -5.53 6.00
CA ALA A 34 -4.37 -4.28 5.42
C ALA A 34 -3.33 -3.62 4.51
N TRP A 35 -2.05 -3.64 4.91
CA TRP A 35 -0.98 -3.10 4.10
C TRP A 35 -0.76 -3.91 2.81
N SER A 36 -0.84 -5.23 2.87
CA SER A 36 -0.76 -6.09 1.68
C SER A 36 -1.89 -5.81 0.69
N GLU A 37 -3.10 -5.52 1.19
CA GLU A 37 -4.21 -5.11 0.33
C GLU A 37 -3.93 -3.78 -0.38
N VAL A 38 -3.35 -2.80 0.32
CA VAL A 38 -2.94 -1.53 -0.30
C VAL A 38 -1.88 -1.76 -1.39
N LEU A 39 -0.91 -2.63 -1.15
CA LEU A 39 0.11 -3.01 -2.13
C LEU A 39 -0.52 -3.65 -3.39
N ASN A 40 -1.49 -4.54 -3.21
CA ASN A 40 -2.22 -5.16 -4.31
C ASN A 40 -2.94 -4.13 -5.18
N GLN A 41 -3.56 -3.11 -4.56
CA GLN A 41 -4.22 -2.04 -5.31
C GLN A 41 -3.22 -1.18 -6.11
N TYR A 42 -2.06 -0.87 -5.53
CA TYR A 42 -1.01 -0.15 -6.25
C TYR A 42 -0.42 -0.97 -7.40
N GLN A 43 -0.23 -2.27 -7.21
CA GLN A 43 0.22 -3.18 -8.25
C GLN A 43 -0.78 -3.22 -9.40
N ARG A 44 -2.07 -3.43 -9.11
CA ARG A 44 -3.14 -3.44 -10.11
C ARG A 44 -3.22 -2.13 -10.88
N ARG A 45 -3.07 -0.98 -10.21
CA ARG A 45 -2.97 0.34 -10.88
C ARG A 45 -1.82 0.36 -11.87
N ASN A 46 -0.63 -0.06 -11.44
CA ASN A 46 0.57 -0.08 -12.27
C ASN A 46 0.44 -1.01 -13.50
N ASP A 47 -0.26 -2.13 -13.35
CA ASP A 47 -0.51 -3.10 -14.42
C ASP A 47 -1.54 -2.61 -15.44
N LEU A 48 -2.51 -1.80 -15.02
CA LEU A 48 -3.54 -1.25 -15.91
C LEU A 48 -3.08 -0.01 -16.70
N VAL A 49 -2.07 0.72 -16.21
CA VAL A 49 -1.60 1.96 -16.84
C VAL A 49 -1.21 1.80 -18.31
N PRO A 50 -0.46 0.77 -18.75
CA PRO A 50 -0.13 0.60 -20.16
C PRO A 50 -1.37 0.49 -21.06
N ASN A 51 -2.40 -0.25 -20.60
CA ASN A 51 -3.64 -0.38 -21.34
C ASN A 51 -4.36 0.97 -21.44
N LEU A 52 -4.45 1.71 -20.33
CA LEU A 52 -5.01 3.06 -20.33
C LEU A 52 -4.28 4.01 -21.28
N VAL A 53 -2.94 4.03 -21.24
CA VAL A 53 -2.09 4.84 -22.13
C VAL A 53 -2.32 4.48 -23.59
N ASN A 54 -2.41 3.19 -23.92
CA ASN A 54 -2.69 2.73 -25.28
C ASN A 54 -4.08 3.16 -25.77
N THR A 55 -5.10 3.08 -24.91
CA THR A 55 -6.46 3.54 -25.24
C THR A 55 -6.47 5.04 -25.54
N VAL A 56 -5.89 5.87 -24.67
CA VAL A 56 -5.84 7.33 -24.88
C VAL A 56 -5.00 7.68 -26.11
N LYS A 57 -3.87 7.00 -26.32
CA LYS A 57 -3.00 7.20 -27.49
C LYS A 57 -3.74 6.96 -28.81
N GLY A 58 -4.75 6.09 -28.85
CA GLY A 58 -5.56 5.85 -30.03
C GLY A 58 -6.29 7.10 -30.55
N PHE A 59 -6.65 8.02 -29.67
CA PHE A 59 -7.41 9.24 -29.99
C PHE A 59 -6.60 10.52 -29.80
N ALA A 60 -5.59 10.52 -28.93
CA ALA A 60 -4.77 11.67 -28.57
C ALA A 60 -3.27 11.45 -28.83
N ALA A 61 -2.91 10.85 -29.98
CA ALA A 61 -1.51 10.50 -30.30
C ALA A 61 -0.53 11.70 -30.30
N GLN A 62 -1.05 12.91 -30.51
CA GLN A 62 -0.28 14.15 -30.49
C GLN A 62 0.13 14.62 -29.08
N GLU A 63 -0.49 14.07 -28.03
CA GLU A 63 -0.21 14.39 -26.62
C GLU A 63 1.00 13.62 -26.07
N GLN A 64 2.09 13.58 -26.85
CA GLN A 64 3.27 12.77 -26.57
C GLN A 64 3.89 13.10 -25.20
N GLN A 65 3.91 14.38 -24.83
CA GLN A 65 4.49 14.82 -23.55
C GLN A 65 3.74 14.21 -22.36
N VAL A 66 2.41 14.20 -22.40
CA VAL A 66 1.58 13.64 -21.32
C VAL A 66 1.70 12.12 -21.28
N LEU A 67 1.63 11.45 -22.44
CA LEU A 67 1.76 9.99 -22.54
C LEU A 67 3.13 9.49 -22.07
N THR A 68 4.20 10.22 -22.43
CA THR A 68 5.58 9.92 -21.99
C THR A 68 5.71 10.08 -20.49
N GLN A 69 5.21 11.19 -19.95
CA GLN A 69 5.28 11.44 -18.51
C GLN A 69 4.54 10.38 -17.69
N VAL A 70 3.36 9.92 -18.13
CA VAL A 70 2.65 8.82 -17.45
C VAL A 70 3.47 7.53 -17.49
N THR A 71 4.11 7.24 -18.63
CA THR A 71 4.96 6.06 -18.81
C THR A 71 6.20 6.10 -17.91
N GLU A 72 6.85 7.26 -17.81
CA GLU A 72 7.99 7.49 -16.91
C GLU A 72 7.59 7.35 -15.45
N MET A 73 6.47 7.95 -15.04
CA MET A 73 5.99 7.84 -13.65
C MET A 73 5.61 6.39 -13.31
N ARG A 74 5.03 5.65 -14.25
CA ARG A 74 4.78 4.22 -14.12
C ARG A 74 6.08 3.45 -13.91
N SER A 75 7.10 3.68 -14.75
CA SER A 75 8.39 3.01 -14.64
C SER A 75 9.06 3.31 -13.30
N ARG A 76 8.97 4.56 -12.84
CA ARG A 76 9.48 4.97 -11.53
C ARG A 76 8.78 4.24 -10.39
N VAL A 77 7.45 4.16 -10.39
CA VAL A 77 6.71 3.42 -9.36
C VAL A 77 6.99 1.91 -9.43
N GLY A 78 7.01 1.33 -10.63
CA GLY A 78 7.23 -0.10 -10.83
C GLY A 78 8.65 -0.59 -10.51
N SER A 79 9.63 0.31 -10.44
CA SER A 79 11.00 -0.02 -10.01
C SER A 79 11.18 0.01 -8.49
N MET A 80 10.19 0.50 -7.74
CA MET A 80 10.24 0.49 -6.27
C MET A 80 9.78 -0.86 -5.75
N GLN A 81 10.57 -1.47 -4.87
CA GLN A 81 10.17 -2.67 -4.15
C GLN A 81 9.12 -2.31 -3.10
N ALA A 82 7.86 -2.53 -3.46
CA ALA A 82 6.71 -2.31 -2.60
C ALA A 82 6.44 -3.58 -1.77
N THR A 83 7.34 -3.88 -0.82
CA THR A 83 7.21 -5.07 0.03
C THR A 83 6.36 -4.79 1.27
N PRO A 84 5.81 -5.82 1.94
CA PRO A 84 5.10 -5.64 3.20
C PRO A 84 5.94 -4.95 4.28
N GLU A 85 7.26 -5.10 4.24
CA GLU A 85 8.20 -4.52 5.20
C GLU A 85 8.48 -3.04 4.94
N LEU A 86 8.08 -2.49 3.78
CA LEU A 86 8.32 -1.10 3.42
C LEU A 86 7.78 -0.12 4.48
N ILE A 87 6.67 -0.46 5.12
CA ILE A 87 6.04 0.37 6.16
C ILE A 87 6.93 0.55 7.40
N ASN A 88 7.89 -0.36 7.61
CA ASN A 88 8.83 -0.32 8.73
C ASN A 88 10.04 0.61 8.49
N ASP A 89 10.24 1.09 7.26
CA ASP A 89 11.25 2.10 6.92
C ASP A 89 10.56 3.43 6.56
N PRO A 90 10.51 4.40 7.49
CA PRO A 90 9.86 5.69 7.25
C PRO A 90 10.44 6.47 6.06
N ALA A 91 11.74 6.34 5.77
CA ALA A 91 12.37 7.06 4.68
C ALA A 91 12.04 6.43 3.33
N ALA A 92 12.08 5.09 3.22
CA ALA A 92 11.66 4.38 2.02
C ALA A 92 10.15 4.54 1.77
N PHE A 93 9.34 4.47 2.83
CA PHE A 93 7.90 4.66 2.75
C PHE A 93 7.53 6.06 2.24
N ARG A 94 8.19 7.12 2.72
CA ARG A 94 7.99 8.48 2.18
C ARG A 94 8.30 8.57 0.69
N LYS A 95 9.44 8.01 0.25
CA LYS A 95 9.79 7.98 -1.18
C LYS A 95 8.75 7.25 -2.01
N PHE A 96 8.25 6.13 -1.51
CA PHE A 96 7.18 5.38 -2.18
C PHE A 96 5.91 6.22 -2.29
N GLN A 97 5.46 6.86 -1.20
CA GLN A 97 4.30 7.75 -1.22
C GLN A 97 4.45 8.91 -2.21
N GLU A 98 5.62 9.55 -2.24
CA GLU A 98 5.93 10.62 -3.19
C GLU A 98 5.81 10.14 -4.64
N ALA A 99 6.38 8.97 -4.96
CA ALA A 99 6.28 8.37 -6.29
C ALA A 99 4.83 8.04 -6.65
N GLN A 100 4.06 7.45 -5.73
CA GLN A 100 2.62 7.17 -5.94
C GLN A 100 1.81 8.46 -6.14
N GLY A 101 2.17 9.54 -5.46
CA GLY A 101 1.57 10.88 -5.63
C GLY A 101 1.86 11.49 -6.99
N GLN A 102 3.12 11.43 -7.44
CA GLN A 102 3.52 11.90 -8.77
C GLN A 102 2.82 11.12 -9.89
N MET A 103 2.68 9.81 -9.73
CA MET A 103 1.91 8.98 -10.65
C MET A 103 0.43 9.40 -10.71
N SER A 104 -0.18 9.68 -9.56
CA SER A 104 -1.57 10.15 -9.50
C SER A 104 -1.73 11.50 -10.20
N GLN A 105 -0.78 12.42 -10.03
CA GLN A 105 -0.79 13.71 -10.71
C GLN A 105 -0.63 13.59 -12.24
N ALA A 106 0.21 12.65 -12.71
CA ALA A 106 0.36 12.37 -14.13
C ALA A 106 -0.93 11.79 -14.73
N LEU A 107 -1.60 10.88 -14.01
CA LEU A 107 -2.92 10.36 -14.41
C LEU A 107 -4.00 11.44 -14.43
N SER A 108 -3.99 12.41 -13.51
CA SER A 108 -4.90 13.56 -13.55
C SER A 108 -4.70 14.40 -14.81
N ARG A 109 -3.46 14.61 -15.25
CA ARG A 109 -3.19 15.30 -16.53
C ARG A 109 -3.65 14.50 -17.73
N LEU A 110 -3.49 13.17 -17.69
CA LEU A 110 -4.01 12.28 -18.73
C LEU A 110 -5.55 12.33 -18.82
N LEU A 111 -6.24 12.45 -17.69
CA LEU A 111 -7.70 12.61 -17.66
C LEU A 111 -8.13 13.88 -18.39
N VAL A 112 -7.47 15.01 -18.12
CA VAL A 112 -7.75 16.28 -18.81
C VAL A 112 -7.51 16.15 -20.32
N VAL A 113 -6.47 15.42 -20.73
CA VAL A 113 -6.27 15.08 -22.14
C VAL A 113 -7.46 14.27 -22.67
N ALA A 114 -7.86 13.20 -22.00
CA ALA A 114 -8.99 12.38 -22.47
C ALA A 114 -10.28 13.19 -22.62
N GLU A 115 -10.54 14.16 -21.75
CA GLU A 115 -11.72 15.04 -21.82
C GLU A 115 -11.71 15.99 -23.03
N ASN A 116 -10.53 16.38 -23.51
CA ASN A 116 -10.39 17.24 -24.69
C ASN A 116 -10.55 16.47 -26.02
N TYR A 117 -10.58 15.13 -25.98
CA TYR A 117 -10.69 14.26 -27.15
C TYR A 117 -11.87 13.27 -26.95
N PRO A 118 -13.12 13.76 -27.06
CA PRO A 118 -14.34 12.96 -26.83
C PRO A 118 -14.58 11.87 -27.87
#